data_AF-A0A822XY57-F1
#
_entry.id   AF-A0A822XY57-F1
#
_cell.length_a   1.000
_cell.length_b   1.000
_cell.length_c   1.000
_cell.angle_alpha   90.00
_cell.angle_beta   90.00
_cell.angle_gamma   90.00
#
_symmetry.space_group_name_H-M   'P 1'
#
loop_
_entity.id
_entity.type
_entity.pdbx_description
1 polymer ?
#
loop_
_entity_poly.entity_id
_entity_poly.type
_entity_poly.pdbx_seq_one_letter_code
_entity_poly.pdbx_strand_id
1 'polypeptide(L)' 'MKKEETVKLISAEGFEFVIDKKAAMVSQTIRNMLTSQVVSLKPSMEKLPSRR' A
#
# COMPACT_ATOMS: atom_id res chain seq x y z
N MET A 1 0.98 -18.65 17.32
CA MET A 1 1.50 -18.57 15.94
C MET A 1 1.60 -17.10 15.58
N LYS A 2 2.80 -16.55 15.35
CA LYS A 2 2.93 -15.18 14.84
C LYS A 2 2.33 -15.17 13.44
N LYS A 3 1.39 -14.27 13.15
CA LYS A 3 0.88 -14.09 11.79
C LYS A 3 2.09 -13.81 10.89
N GLU A 4 2.37 -14.71 9.96
CA GLU A 4 3.45 -14.52 9.00
C GLU A 4 3.06 -13.34 8.12
N GLU A 5 3.81 -12.25 8.25
CA GLU A 5 3.56 -11.04 7.46
C GLU A 5 4.10 -11.28 6.05
N THR A 6 3.20 -11.31 5.06
CA THR A 6 3.54 -11.49 3.66
C THR A 6 3.08 -10.29 2.84
N VAL A 7 3.73 -10.07 1.70
CA VAL A 7 3.41 -9.03 0.73
C VAL A 7 3.04 -9.71 -0.58
N LYS A 8 2.00 -9.22 -1.25
CA LYS A 8 1.64 -9.63 -2.61
C LYS A 8 2.13 -8.59 -3.61
N LEU A 9 2.95 -9.01 -4.57
CA LEU A 9 3.30 -8.21 -5.74
C LEU A 9 2.51 -8.73 -6.94
N ILE A 10 1.91 -7.82 -7.70
CA ILE A 10 1.10 -8.16 -8.88
C ILE A 10 1.84 -7.62 -10.10
N SER A 11 2.16 -8.49 -11.05
CA SER A 11 2.80 -8.07 -12.31
C SER A 11 1.80 -7.36 -13.22
N ALA A 12 2.30 -6.68 -14.26
CA ALA A 12 1.46 -6.05 -15.28
C ALA A 12 0.54 -7.07 -16.03
N GLU A 13 0.94 -8.33 -16.07
CA GLU A 13 0.19 -9.44 -16.67
C GLU A 13 -0.79 -10.10 -15.69
N GLY A 14 -0.82 -9.65 -14.43
CA GLY A 14 -1.74 -10.15 -13.40
C GLY A 14 -1.24 -11.34 -12.58
N PHE A 15 0.05 -11.70 -12.68
CA PHE A 15 0.61 -12.76 -11.84
C PHE A 15 0.83 -12.27 -10.41
N GLU A 16 0.41 -13.07 -9.43
CA GLU A 16 0.61 -12.80 -8.00
C GLU A 16 1.86 -13.50 -7.47
N PHE A 17 2.74 -12.74 -6.82
CA PHE A 17 3.91 -13.24 -6.11
C PHE A 17 3.75 -12.96 -4.61
N VAL A 18 3.69 -14.03 -3.82
CA VAL A 18 3.61 -13.93 -2.35
C VAL A 18 5.01 -14.06 -1.77
N ILE A 19 5.44 -13.03 -1.03
CA ILE A 19 6.81 -12.94 -0.52
C ILE A 19 6.75 -12.68 0.99
N ASP A 20 7.67 -13.28 1.75
CA ASP A 20 7.87 -12.93 3.16
C ASP A 20 8.21 -11.44 3.28
N LYS A 21 7.55 -10.72 4.19
CA LYS A 21 7.73 -9.28 4.33
C LYS A 21 9.18 -8.92 4.63
N LYS A 22 9.93 -9.71 5.41
CA LYS A 22 11.34 -9.42 5.69
C LYS A 22 12.18 -9.45 4.42
N ALA A 23 11.93 -10.43 3.54
CA ALA A 23 12.57 -10.49 2.23
C ALA A 23 12.17 -9.29 1.35
N ALA A 24 10.88 -8.94 1.34
CA ALA A 24 10.37 -7.79 0.58
C ALA A 24 10.94 -6.44 1.08
N MET A 25 11.18 -6.29 2.39
CA MET A 25 11.73 -5.09 3.02
C MET A 25 13.21 -4.82 2.69
N VAL A 26 13.92 -5.77 2.08
CA VAL A 26 15.29 -5.54 1.57
C VAL A 26 15.27 -4.51 0.44
N SER A 27 14.22 -4.51 -0.39
CA SER A 27 14.03 -3.49 -1.43
C SER A 27 13.64 -2.15 -0.81
N GLN A 28 14.45 -1.11 -1.06
CA GLN A 28 14.15 0.24 -0.57
C GLN A 28 12.82 0.77 -1.14
N THR A 29 12.51 0.46 -2.39
CA THR A 29 11.25 0.88 -3.03
C THR A 29 10.05 0.23 -2.36
N ILE A 30 10.06 -1.10 -2.19
CA ILE A 30 8.95 -1.83 -1.57
C ILE A 30 8.79 -1.43 -0.10
N ARG A 31 9.91 -1.23 0.61
CA ARG A 31 9.92 -0.67 1.96
C ARG A 31 9.21 0.68 1.99
N ASN A 32 9.63 1.62 1.14
CA ASN A 32 9.03 2.95 1.08
C ASN A 32 7.53 2.90 0.75
N MET A 33 7.11 2.04 -0.18
CA MET A 33 5.68 1.90 -0.54
C MET A 33 4.83 1.34 0.61
N LEU A 34 5.39 0.42 1.41
CA LEU A 34 4.66 -0.23 2.50
C LEU A 34 4.71 0.55 3.82
N THR A 35 5.77 1.34 4.06
CA THR A 35 5.88 2.19 5.26
C THR A 35 5.32 3.59 5.05
N SER A 36 5.23 4.06 3.80
CA SER A 36 4.66 5.37 3.46
C SER A 36 3.15 5.30 3.25
N GLN A 37 2.41 5.29 4.37
CA GLN A 37 1.01 5.72 4.42
C GLN A 37 0.87 6.90 5.39
N VAL A 38 1.46 8.07 5.08
CA VAL A 38 1.10 9.35 5.75
C VAL A 38 0.97 10.51 4.74
N VAL A 39 0.49 10.22 3.54
CA VAL A 39 -0.53 11.09 2.96
C VAL A 39 -1.67 10.17 2.61
N SER A 40 -2.43 9.82 3.65
CA SER A 40 -3.82 9.42 3.47
C SER A 40 -4.46 10.59 2.72
N LEU A 41 -4.50 10.47 1.39
CA LEU A 41 -5.43 11.22 0.56
C LEU A 41 -6.81 10.73 1.01
N LYS A 42 -7.28 11.25 2.14
CA LYS A 42 -8.71 11.40 2.34
C LYS A 42 -9.17 12.15 1.09
N PRO A 43 -10.05 11.60 0.24
CA PRO A 43 -10.70 12.43 -0.74
C PRO A 43 -11.48 13.46 0.09
N SER A 44 -11.00 14.70 0.11
CA SER A 44 -11.76 15.83 0.63
C SER A 44 -12.91 16.09 -0.33
N MET A 45 -13.92 15.20 -0.30
CA MET A 45 -15.28 15.57 -0.67
C MET A 45 -15.86 16.41 0.48
N GLU A 46 -15.22 17.55 0.71
CA GLU A 46 -15.80 18.62 1.51
C GLU A 46 -16.89 19.24 0.65
N LYS A 47 -18.15 18.99 1.04
CA LYS A 47 -19.36 19.47 0.36
C LYS A 47 -19.20 20.94 -0.02
N LEU A 48 -19.32 21.24 -1.32
CA LEU A 48 -19.59 22.59 -1.80
C LEU A 48 -20.79 23.15 -1.02
N PRO A 49 -20.67 24.27 -0.29
CA PRO A 49 -21.85 24.92 0.25
C PRO A 49 -22.69 25.40 -0.94
N SER A 50 -23.89 24.86 -1.05
CA SER A 50 -24.91 25.36 -1.98
C SER A 50 -25.05 26.86 -1.76
N ARG A 51 -24.59 27.66 -2.74
CA ARG A 51 -24.88 29.10 -2.81
C ARG A 51 -26.40 29.24 -2.78
N ARG A 52 -26.93 29.76 -1.67
CA ARG A 52 -28.21 30.46 -1.66
C ARG A 52 -28.02 31.83 -2.26
#